data_AF-A0A7V5BFB1-F1
#
_entry.id   AF-A0A7V5BFB1-F1
#
_cell.length_a   1.000
_cell.length_b   1.000
_cell.length_c   1.000
_cell.angle_alpha   90.00
_cell.angle_beta   90.00
_cell.angle_gamma   90.00
#
_symmetry.space_group_name_H-M   'P 1'
#
loop_
_entity.id
_entity.type
_entity.pdbx_description
1 polymer ?
#
loop_
_entity_poly.entity_id
_entity_poly.type
_entity_poly.pdbx_seq_one_letter_code
_entity_poly.pdbx_strand_id
1 'polypeptide(L)'
;MYNFLLKRGQLVAFLVGAIISIAHVALAMNGNYDFGLAMSYALIAISALAMVIGIAKYFIENPKQIKTLLGFLALFAIVGVLIMMASGDAPESLKDTITKANITPGVYKYINGSVNATVILLVLAFLGLIVSEVVSIFK
;
A
#
# COMPACT_ATOMS: atom_id res chain seq x y z
N MET A 1 25.26 8.62 -3.65
CA MET A 1 23.86 8.17 -3.89
C MET A 1 23.12 7.85 -2.60
N TYR A 2 23.69 7.07 -1.67
CA TYR A 2 23.08 6.71 -0.38
C TYR A 2 22.57 7.92 0.43
N ASN A 3 23.41 8.94 0.65
CA ASN A 3 23.01 10.15 1.40
C ASN A 3 21.89 10.98 0.73
N PHE A 4 21.75 10.89 -0.59
CA PHE A 4 20.66 11.55 -1.32
C PHE A 4 19.34 10.83 -1.08
N LEU A 5 19.33 9.49 -1.19
CA LEU A 5 18.15 8.67 -0.91
C LEU A 5 17.74 8.70 0.56
N LEU A 6 18.68 8.84 1.50
CA LEU A 6 18.34 9.04 2.92
C LEU A 6 17.62 10.37 3.17
N LYS A 7 18.05 11.46 2.51
CA LYS A 7 17.46 12.80 2.71
C LYS A 7 16.23 13.07 1.87
N ARG A 8 16.11 12.44 0.70
CA ARG A 8 15.05 12.71 -0.30
C ARG A 8 14.32 11.46 -0.76
N GLY A 9 14.49 10.33 -0.06
CA GLY A 9 13.93 9.03 -0.47
C GLY A 9 12.41 9.07 -0.61
N GLN A 10 11.72 9.78 0.29
CA GLN A 10 10.26 9.93 0.21
C GLN A 10 9.82 10.70 -1.04
N LEU A 11 10.51 11.78 -1.41
CA LEU A 11 10.24 12.52 -2.65
C LEU A 11 10.51 11.66 -3.89
N VAL A 12 11.62 10.92 -3.88
CA VAL A 12 11.97 10.00 -4.99
C VAL A 12 10.91 8.91 -5.13
N ALA A 13 10.49 8.29 -4.02
CA ALA A 13 9.44 7.28 -4.03
C ALA A 13 8.11 7.84 -4.56
N PHE A 14 7.73 9.04 -4.13
CA PHE A 14 6.53 9.72 -4.62
C PHE A 14 6.60 9.98 -6.13
N LEU A 15 7.71 10.54 -6.63
CA LEU A 15 7.88 10.84 -8.06
C LEU A 15 7.89 9.57 -8.92
N VAL A 16 8.60 8.53 -8.48
CA VAL A 16 8.63 7.24 -9.19
C VAL A 16 7.23 6.63 -9.22
N GLY A 17 6.51 6.65 -8.08
CA GLY A 17 5.13 6.18 -8.01
C GLY A 17 4.21 6.94 -8.97
N ALA A 18 4.27 8.28 -8.97
CA ALA A 18 3.48 9.11 -9.86
C ALA A 18 3.75 8.82 -11.35
N ILE A 19 5.01 8.64 -11.74
CA ILE A 19 5.39 8.30 -13.11
C ILE A 19 4.83 6.93 -13.52
N ILE A 20 4.95 5.92 -12.64
CA ILE A 20 4.41 4.58 -12.90
C ILE A 20 2.89 4.62 -13.07
N SER A 21 2.19 5.37 -12.22
CA SER A 21 0.74 5.55 -12.31
C SER A 21 0.32 6.23 -13.61
N ILE A 22 1.02 7.30 -14.02
CA ILE A 22 0.75 7.99 -15.29
C ILE A 22 0.97 7.05 -16.47
N ALA A 23 2.10 6.32 -16.48
CA ALA A 23 2.41 5.34 -17.53
C ALA A 23 1.35 4.24 -17.61
N HIS A 24 0.88 3.73 -16.47
CA HIS A 24 -0.19 2.74 -16.43
C HIS A 24 -1.48 3.27 -17.04
N VAL A 25 -1.93 4.48 -16.66
CA VAL A 25 -3.15 5.08 -17.22
C VAL A 25 -3.00 5.28 -18.73
N ALA A 26 -1.86 5.81 -19.20
CA ALA A 26 -1.62 6.02 -20.63
C ALA A 26 -1.65 4.71 -21.43
N LEU A 27 -1.07 3.62 -20.92
CA LEU A 27 -1.09 2.32 -21.58
C LEU A 27 -2.46 1.65 -21.50
N ALA A 28 -3.18 1.79 -20.39
CA ALA A 28 -4.54 1.29 -20.22
C ALA A 28 -5.52 1.96 -21.18
N MET A 29 -5.37 3.28 -21.43
CA MET A 29 -6.15 3.99 -22.44
C MET A 29 -5.93 3.45 -23.87
N ASN A 30 -4.79 2.79 -24.11
CA ASN A 30 -4.48 2.09 -25.36
C ASN A 30 -4.86 0.60 -25.33
N GLY A 31 -5.61 0.16 -24.32
CA GLY A 31 -6.08 -1.23 -24.15
C GLY A 31 -5.05 -2.20 -23.55
N ASN A 32 -3.88 -1.70 -23.09
CA ASN A 32 -2.86 -2.53 -22.45
C ASN A 32 -2.91 -2.41 -20.92
N TYR A 33 -3.52 -3.40 -20.28
CA TYR A 33 -3.68 -3.47 -18.83
C TYR A 33 -2.55 -4.24 -18.13
N ASP A 34 -1.79 -5.05 -18.87
CA ASP A 34 -0.78 -5.97 -18.34
C ASP A 34 0.40 -5.24 -17.70
N PHE A 35 0.73 -4.04 -18.21
CA PHE A 35 1.80 -3.23 -17.62
C PHE A 35 1.54 -2.91 -16.14
N GLY A 36 0.32 -2.50 -15.80
CA GLY A 36 -0.02 -2.17 -14.41
C GLY A 36 0.06 -3.37 -13.50
N LEU A 37 -0.40 -4.52 -13.99
CA LEU A 37 -0.36 -5.77 -13.25
C LEU A 37 1.08 -6.25 -13.04
N ALA A 38 1.89 -6.25 -14.11
CA ALA A 38 3.30 -6.63 -14.05
C ALA A 38 4.11 -5.72 -13.10
N MET A 39 3.90 -4.40 -13.19
CA MET A 39 4.54 -3.45 -12.29
C MET A 39 4.09 -3.63 -10.84
N SER A 40 2.82 -3.92 -10.61
CA SER A 40 2.30 -4.20 -9.26
C SER A 40 2.96 -5.44 -8.66
N TYR A 41 3.05 -6.54 -9.41
CA TYR A 41 3.75 -7.74 -8.95
C TYR A 41 5.24 -7.49 -8.67
N ALA A 42 5.92 -6.76 -9.55
CA ALA A 42 7.32 -6.40 -9.34
C ALA A 42 7.51 -5.54 -8.08
N LEU A 43 6.68 -4.52 -7.89
CA LEU A 43 6.74 -3.64 -6.73
C LEU A 43 6.40 -4.37 -5.43
N ILE A 44 5.41 -5.25 -5.44
CA ILE A 44 5.07 -6.10 -4.28
C ILE A 44 6.25 -6.99 -3.92
N ALA A 45 6.87 -7.66 -4.89
CA ALA A 45 8.02 -8.52 -4.65
C ALA A 45 9.21 -7.75 -4.07
N ILE A 46 9.55 -6.59 -4.65
CA ILE A 46 10.63 -5.73 -4.17
C ILE A 46 10.32 -5.20 -2.76
N SER A 47 9.08 -4.77 -2.52
CA SER A 47 8.66 -4.24 -1.21
C SER A 47 8.69 -5.32 -0.13
N ALA A 48 8.25 -6.54 -0.45
CA ALA A 48 8.30 -7.67 0.47
C ALA A 48 9.75 -8.01 0.85
N LEU A 49 10.66 -8.08 -0.14
CA LEU A 49 12.09 -8.31 0.12
C LEU A 49 12.70 -7.19 0.95
N ALA A 50 12.44 -5.92 0.60
CA ALA A 50 12.92 -4.77 1.34
C ALA A 50 12.41 -4.75 2.78
N MET A 51 11.14 -5.12 2.99
CA MET A 51 10.53 -5.23 4.33
C MET A 51 11.25 -6.29 5.16
N VAL A 52 11.46 -7.51 4.64
CA VAL A 52 12.16 -8.58 5.37
C VAL A 52 13.58 -8.15 5.74
N ILE A 53 14.32 -7.58 4.78
CA ILE A 53 15.69 -7.11 5.01
C ILE A 53 15.71 -5.97 6.04
N GLY A 54 14.79 -5.02 5.92
CA GLY A 54 14.68 -3.87 6.82
C GLY A 54 14.36 -4.27 8.25
N ILE A 55 13.39 -5.17 8.44
CA ILE A 55 13.04 -5.73 9.74
C ILE A 55 14.22 -6.51 10.33
N ALA A 56 14.86 -7.37 9.55
CA ALA A 56 16.02 -8.15 10.01
C ALA A 56 17.17 -7.24 10.46
N LYS A 57 17.55 -6.26 9.64
CA LYS A 57 18.58 -5.27 9.99
C LYS A 57 18.23 -4.50 11.26
N TYR A 58 16.99 -4.03 11.38
CA TYR A 58 16.54 -3.27 12.53
C TYR A 58 16.73 -4.06 13.84
N PHE A 59 16.38 -5.34 13.87
CA PHE A 59 16.52 -6.16 15.09
C PHE A 59 17.94 -6.62 15.40
N ILE A 60 18.79 -6.78 14.38
CA ILE A 60 20.22 -7.01 14.59
C ILE A 60 20.85 -5.80 15.29
N GLU A 61 20.48 -4.58 14.87
CA GLU A 61 21.02 -3.34 15.44
C GLU A 61 20.31 -2.97 16.77
N ASN A 62 19.04 -3.33 16.94
CA ASN A 62 18.20 -2.93 18.08
C ASN A 62 17.48 -4.12 18.76
N PRO A 63 18.21 -5.13 19.27
CA PRO A 63 17.60 -6.38 19.75
C PRO A 63 16.66 -6.19 20.95
N LYS A 64 16.87 -5.14 21.76
CA LYS A 64 16.01 -4.82 22.91
C LYS A 64 14.68 -4.15 22.52
N GLN A 65 14.55 -3.69 21.28
CA GLN A 65 13.39 -2.93 20.82
C GLN A 65 12.31 -3.80 20.16
N ILE A 66 12.22 -5.08 20.55
CA ILE A 66 11.22 -6.04 20.02
C ILE A 66 9.78 -5.56 20.18
N LYS A 67 9.50 -4.69 21.16
CA LYS A 67 8.18 -4.05 21.33
C LYS A 67 7.77 -3.17 20.13
N THR A 68 8.72 -2.69 19.35
CA THR A 68 8.45 -1.95 18.09
C THR A 68 7.80 -2.85 17.03
N LEU A 69 8.07 -4.17 17.07
CA LEU A 69 7.38 -5.15 16.22
C LEU A 69 5.88 -5.17 16.49
N LEU A 70 5.47 -4.89 17.73
CA LEU A 70 4.07 -4.88 18.13
C LEU A 70 3.28 -3.83 17.34
N GLY A 71 3.90 -2.67 17.06
CA GLY A 71 3.30 -1.62 16.23
C GLY A 71 3.10 -2.07 14.78
N PHE A 72 4.09 -2.76 14.19
CA PHE A 72 3.97 -3.34 12.86
C PHE A 72 2.89 -4.43 12.80
N LEU A 73 2.85 -5.33 13.79
CA LEU A 73 1.82 -6.37 13.89
C LEU A 73 0.42 -5.79 14.08
N ALA A 74 0.28 -4.71 14.85
CA ALA A 74 -0.98 -4.00 14.99
C ALA A 74 -1.48 -3.44 13.64
N LEU A 75 -0.58 -2.96 12.78
CA LEU A 75 -0.94 -2.51 11.43
C LEU A 75 -1.53 -3.66 10.59
N PHE A 76 -0.89 -4.84 10.60
CA PHE A 76 -1.40 -6.02 9.91
C PHE A 76 -2.76 -6.46 10.47
N ALA A 77 -2.94 -6.41 11.79
CA ALA A 77 -4.21 -6.71 12.43
C ALA A 77 -5.32 -5.75 11.99
N ILE A 78 -5.04 -4.44 11.93
CA ILE A 78 -5.99 -3.43 11.46
C ILE A 78 -6.39 -3.70 10.02
N VAL A 79 -5.43 -3.91 9.12
CA VAL A 79 -5.72 -4.23 7.71
C VAL A 79 -6.51 -5.52 7.59
N GLY A 80 -6.16 -6.55 8.35
CA GLY A 80 -6.87 -7.83 8.39
C GLY A 80 -8.33 -7.66 8.80
N VAL A 81 -8.61 -6.89 9.86
CA VAL A 81 -9.98 -6.58 10.30
C VAL A 81 -10.75 -5.82 9.22
N LEU A 82 -10.14 -4.82 8.59
CA LEU A 82 -10.78 -4.06 7.51
C LEU A 82 -11.15 -4.95 6.31
N ILE A 83 -10.30 -5.92 5.96
CA ILE A 83 -10.60 -6.92 4.94
C ILE A 83 -11.73 -7.86 5.38
N MET A 84 -11.75 -8.28 6.64
CA MET A 84 -12.82 -9.13 7.19
C MET A 84 -14.18 -8.42 7.18
N MET A 85 -14.19 -7.10 7.35
CA MET A 85 -15.40 -6.26 7.30
C MET A 85 -15.87 -5.96 5.87
N ALA A 86 -15.05 -6.21 4.86
CA ALA A 86 -15.39 -5.89 3.48
C ALA A 86 -16.51 -6.78 2.93
N SER A 87 -17.33 -6.20 2.05
CA SER A 87 -18.35 -6.95 1.31
C SER A 87 -17.68 -7.83 0.25
N GLY A 88 -18.14 -9.09 0.16
CA GLY A 88 -17.81 -10.02 -0.92
C GLY A 88 -18.70 -9.88 -2.14
N ASP A 89 -19.73 -9.03 -2.07
CA ASP A 89 -20.64 -8.79 -3.18
C ASP A 89 -20.18 -7.60 -4.01
N ALA A 90 -20.00 -7.85 -5.29
CA ALA A 90 -19.60 -6.83 -6.23
C ALA A 90 -20.78 -5.94 -6.63
N PRO A 91 -20.56 -4.62 -6.80
CA PRO A 91 -21.55 -3.76 -7.39
C PRO A 91 -21.85 -4.20 -8.82
N GLU A 92 -23.06 -3.91 -9.27
CA GLU A 92 -23.54 -4.30 -10.61
C GLU A 92 -22.60 -3.85 -11.73
N SER A 93 -22.00 -2.65 -11.57
CA SER A 93 -21.04 -2.08 -12.50
C SER A 93 -19.75 -2.88 -12.70
N LEU A 94 -19.44 -3.83 -11.80
CA LEU A 94 -18.22 -4.63 -11.85
C LEU A 94 -18.49 -6.13 -12.08
N LYS A 95 -19.76 -6.58 -12.11
CA LYS A 95 -20.11 -8.01 -12.25
C LYS A 95 -19.48 -8.63 -13.49
N ASP A 96 -19.61 -7.99 -14.64
CA ASP A 96 -19.06 -8.50 -15.91
C ASP A 96 -17.54 -8.66 -15.88
N THR A 97 -16.83 -7.71 -15.28
CA THR A 97 -15.37 -7.76 -15.15
C THR A 97 -14.93 -8.88 -14.21
N ILE A 98 -15.65 -9.06 -13.10
CA ILE A 98 -15.37 -10.10 -12.09
C ILE A 98 -15.63 -11.49 -12.66
N THR A 99 -16.72 -11.66 -13.40
CA THR A 99 -17.02 -12.92 -14.11
C THR A 99 -15.96 -13.21 -15.17
N LYS A 100 -15.58 -12.23 -16.00
CA LYS A 100 -14.51 -12.39 -17.00
C LYS A 100 -13.16 -12.75 -16.38
N ALA A 101 -12.85 -12.21 -15.21
CA ALA A 101 -11.62 -12.46 -14.48
C ALA A 101 -11.66 -13.74 -13.61
N ASN A 102 -12.77 -14.51 -13.61
CA ASN A 102 -12.97 -15.69 -12.75
C ASN A 102 -12.72 -15.39 -11.25
N ILE A 103 -13.09 -14.20 -10.80
CA ILE A 103 -12.91 -13.78 -9.42
C ILE A 103 -14.07 -14.33 -8.57
N THR A 104 -13.74 -15.15 -7.57
CA THR A 104 -14.73 -15.66 -6.62
C THR A 104 -15.13 -14.59 -5.61
N PRO A 105 -16.29 -14.70 -4.93
CA PRO A 105 -16.70 -13.76 -3.88
C PRO A 105 -15.65 -13.61 -2.75
N GLY A 106 -14.97 -14.70 -2.42
CA GLY A 106 -13.85 -14.68 -1.48
C GLY A 106 -12.71 -13.80 -1.96
N VAL A 107 -12.25 -13.99 -3.20
CA VAL A 107 -11.18 -13.17 -3.79
C VAL A 107 -11.62 -11.71 -3.93
N TYR A 108 -12.86 -11.45 -4.35
CA TYR A 108 -13.38 -10.09 -4.44
C TYR A 108 -13.41 -9.38 -3.09
N LYS A 109 -13.80 -10.08 -2.01
CA LYS A 109 -13.76 -9.54 -0.65
C LYS A 109 -12.35 -9.06 -0.27
N TYR A 110 -11.32 -9.84 -0.61
CA TYR A 110 -9.93 -9.42 -0.38
C TYR A 110 -9.57 -8.17 -1.20
N ILE A 111 -9.94 -8.12 -2.48
CA ILE A 111 -9.69 -6.96 -3.34
C ILE A 111 -10.38 -5.71 -2.77
N ASN A 112 -11.70 -5.78 -2.57
CA ASN A 112 -12.49 -4.67 -2.04
C ASN A 112 -12.00 -4.21 -0.65
N GLY A 113 -11.72 -5.17 0.24
CA GLY A 113 -11.22 -4.88 1.58
C GLY A 113 -9.85 -4.22 1.60
N SER A 114 -8.92 -4.68 0.76
CA SER A 114 -7.59 -4.09 0.67
C SER A 114 -7.63 -2.67 0.07
N VAL A 115 -8.44 -2.45 -0.97
CA VAL A 115 -8.66 -1.10 -1.54
C VAL A 115 -9.22 -0.15 -0.50
N ASN A 116 -10.29 -0.55 0.21
CA ASN A 116 -10.88 0.30 1.25
C ASN A 116 -9.92 0.55 2.41
N ALA A 117 -9.16 -0.47 2.83
CA ALA A 117 -8.15 -0.32 3.87
C ALA A 117 -7.08 0.71 3.45
N THR A 118 -6.60 0.64 2.21
CA THR A 118 -5.65 1.64 1.67
C THR A 118 -6.23 3.04 1.70
N VAL A 119 -7.48 3.23 1.25
CA VAL A 119 -8.13 4.55 1.27
C VAL A 119 -8.26 5.09 2.69
N ILE A 120 -8.71 4.27 3.64
CA ILE A 120 -8.84 4.66 5.05
C ILE A 120 -7.48 5.06 5.64
N LEU A 121 -6.45 4.24 5.44
CA LEU A 121 -5.11 4.53 5.95
C LEU A 121 -4.52 5.79 5.31
N LEU A 122 -4.80 6.04 4.04
CA LEU A 122 -4.34 7.25 3.35
C LEU A 122 -5.01 8.50 3.92
N VAL A 123 -6.32 8.45 4.18
CA VAL A 123 -7.05 9.53 4.86
C VAL A 123 -6.49 9.77 6.26
N LEU A 124 -6.30 8.70 7.05
CA LEU A 124 -5.73 8.81 8.41
C LEU A 124 -4.31 9.39 8.39
N ALA A 125 -3.48 8.98 7.44
CA ALA A 125 -2.13 9.51 7.27
C ALA A 125 -2.16 11.00 6.93
N PHE A 126 -3.04 11.41 6.00
CA PHE A 126 -3.19 12.82 5.63
C PHE A 126 -3.69 13.68 6.80
N LEU A 127 -4.71 13.20 7.53
CA LEU A 127 -5.16 13.86 8.76
C LEU A 127 -4.05 13.95 9.81
N GLY A 128 -3.26 12.88 9.95
CA GLY A 128 -2.10 12.85 10.83
C GLY A 128 -1.07 13.93 10.49
N LEU A 129 -0.79 14.15 9.20
CA LEU A 129 0.09 15.22 8.75
C LEU A 129 -0.47 16.61 9.11
N ILE A 130 -1.75 16.86 8.86
CA ILE A 130 -2.39 18.13 9.24
C ILE A 130 -2.28 18.35 10.75
N VAL A 131 -2.64 17.35 11.55
CA VAL A 131 -2.57 17.43 13.02
C VAL A 131 -1.14 17.69 13.48
N SER A 132 -0.13 17.03 12.88
CA SER A 132 1.27 17.26 13.26
C SER A 132 1.75 18.67 12.98
N GLU A 133 1.35 19.26 11.84
CA GLU A 133 1.70 20.65 11.51
C GLU A 133 0.98 21.63 12.45
N VAL A 134 -0.31 21.42 12.71
CA VAL A 134 -1.09 22.26 13.63
C VAL A 134 -0.46 22.24 15.03
N VAL A 135 -0.18 21.05 15.58
CA VAL A 135 0.45 20.92 16.91
C VAL A 135 1.85 21.54 16.93
N SER A 136 2.61 21.43 15.84
CA SER A 136 3.95 22.03 15.75
C SER A 136 3.93 23.55 15.71
N ILE A 137 2.87 24.18 15.25
CA ILE A 137 2.72 25.65 15.26
C ILE A 137 2.45 26.16 16.68
N PHE A 138 1.83 25.34 17.53
CA PHE A 138 1.52 25.69 18.93
C PHE A 138 2.62 25.27 19.93
N LYS A 139 3.72 24.67 19.46
CA LYS A 139 4.92 24.35 20.27
C LYS A 139 6.07 25.25 19.88
#